data_AF-A0A0B1RVJ1-F1
#
_entry.id   AF-A0A0B1RVJ1-F1
#
_cell.length_a   1.000
_cell.length_b   1.000
_cell.length_c   1.000
_cell.angle_alpha   90.00
_cell.angle_beta   90.00
_cell.angle_gamma   90.00
#
_symmetry.space_group_name_H-M   'P 1'
#
loop_
_entity.id
_entity.type
_entity.pdbx_description
1 polymer ?
#
loop_
_entity_poly.entity_id
_entity_poly.type
_entity_poly.pdbx_seq_one_letter_code
_entity_poly.pdbx_strand_id
1 'polypeptide(L)'
;MSRASFVKQCTPLEKSPHSWCEFPLKMFDDAGCTALNRYGFESGEPCLLFELKLQTTWTPKLTQNVTTLPFKCDAYDHLAMRMNTNVKYFPQFETNPQYGGFTLNKVPSRAISDKDGRDVSDENGETLYDQPPLVGLSFI
;
A
#
# COMPACT_ATOMS: atom_id res chain seq x y z
N MET A 1 8.63 -3.14 23.01
CA MET A 1 7.63 -2.06 22.78
C MET A 1 6.69 -2.53 21.69
N SER A 2 5.37 -2.27 21.81
CA SER A 2 4.42 -2.73 20.78
C SER A 2 4.47 -1.84 19.54
N ARG A 3 4.53 -2.50 18.37
CA ARG A 3 4.47 -1.90 17.02
C ARG A 3 3.28 -0.94 16.85
N ALA A 4 2.13 -1.22 17.48
CA ALA A 4 0.94 -0.37 17.40
C ALA A 4 1.15 1.05 17.95
N SER A 5 2.11 1.23 18.87
CA SER A 5 2.39 2.54 19.51
C SER A 5 2.98 3.57 18.55
N PHE A 6 3.43 3.12 17.37
CA PHE A 6 4.05 3.96 16.35
C PHE A 6 3.12 4.25 15.18
N VAL A 7 1.88 3.75 15.17
CA VAL A 7 0.93 3.97 14.07
C VAL A 7 0.26 5.34 14.22
N LYS A 8 0.14 6.07 13.12
CA LYS A 8 -0.53 7.37 13.04
C LYS A 8 -1.29 7.51 11.71
N GLN A 9 -2.45 8.16 11.75
CA GLN A 9 -3.12 8.66 10.55
C GLN A 9 -2.34 9.84 9.96
N CYS A 10 -1.84 9.67 8.74
CA CYS A 10 -1.05 10.67 8.03
C CYS A 10 -1.83 11.26 6.86
N THR A 11 -1.48 12.50 6.50
CA THR A 11 -1.83 13.01 5.17
C THR A 11 -0.99 12.31 4.09
N PRO A 12 -1.42 12.32 2.81
CA PRO A 12 -0.66 11.70 1.70
C PRO A 12 0.76 12.25 1.48
N LEU A 13 1.06 13.43 2.02
CA LEU A 13 2.36 14.09 1.94
C LEU A 13 3.15 14.01 3.26
N GLU A 14 2.50 13.61 4.34
CA GLU A 14 3.13 13.57 5.66
C GLU A 14 3.99 12.33 5.80
N LYS A 15 5.24 12.54 6.20
CA LYS A 15 6.16 11.47 6.52
C LYS A 15 6.84 11.70 7.87
N SER A 16 6.18 11.22 8.92
CA SER A 16 6.69 11.31 10.29
C SER A 16 8.02 10.58 10.43
N PRO A 17 9.01 11.14 11.15
CA PRO A 17 10.22 10.41 11.53
C PRO A 17 10.01 9.48 12.73
N HIS A 18 8.91 9.66 13.48
CA HIS A 18 8.65 8.98 14.75
C HIS A 18 7.45 8.03 14.70
N SER A 19 6.82 7.87 13.53
CA SER A 19 5.56 7.14 13.40
C SER A 19 5.37 6.59 12.00
N TRP A 20 4.72 5.43 11.90
CA TRP A 20 4.20 4.88 10.67
C TRP A 20 2.91 5.57 10.26
N CYS A 21 2.87 5.97 9.00
CA CYS A 21 1.61 6.32 8.38
C CYS A 21 0.78 5.05 8.19
N GLU A 22 -0.38 5.00 8.84
CA GLU A 22 -1.30 3.88 8.76
C GLU A 22 -1.82 3.72 7.33
N PHE A 23 -1.90 2.47 6.87
CA PHE A 23 -2.68 2.15 5.68
C PHE A 23 -4.15 1.96 6.09
N PRO A 24 -5.13 2.67 5.49
CA PRO A 24 -6.52 2.57 5.92
C PRO A 24 -7.14 1.24 5.47
N LEU A 25 -7.17 0.23 6.35
CA LEU A 25 -7.69 -1.10 6.01
C LEU A 25 -9.18 -1.10 5.62
N LYS A 26 -9.95 -0.12 6.09
CA LYS A 26 -11.37 0.03 5.76
C LYS A 26 -11.66 0.02 4.26
N MET A 27 -10.76 0.52 3.42
CA MET A 27 -10.99 0.50 1.96
C MET A 27 -10.97 -0.92 1.37
N PHE A 28 -10.24 -1.86 2.01
CA PHE A 28 -10.31 -3.27 1.65
C PHE A 28 -11.65 -3.87 2.06
N ASP A 29 -12.12 -3.53 3.26
CA ASP A 29 -13.41 -4.00 3.76
C ASP A 29 -14.57 -3.52 2.88
N ASP A 30 -14.57 -2.23 2.53
CA ASP A 30 -15.54 -1.60 1.63
C ASP A 30 -15.47 -2.17 0.19
N ALA A 31 -14.35 -2.81 -0.17
CA ALA A 31 -14.18 -3.55 -1.42
C ALA A 31 -14.59 -5.03 -1.33
N GLY A 32 -15.07 -5.50 -0.18
CA GLY A 32 -15.46 -6.89 0.03
C GLY A 32 -14.27 -7.84 0.28
N CYS A 33 -13.06 -7.30 0.48
CA CYS A 33 -11.83 -8.05 0.72
C CYS A 33 -11.66 -8.41 2.19
N THR A 34 -12.71 -8.97 2.80
CA THR A 34 -12.74 -9.34 4.22
C THR A 34 -12.56 -10.83 4.41
N ALA A 35 -12.12 -11.25 5.60
CA ALA A 35 -12.08 -12.67 5.96
C ALA A 35 -13.46 -13.34 5.89
N LEU A 36 -14.54 -12.59 6.15
CA LEU A 36 -15.92 -13.09 6.08
C LEU A 36 -16.31 -13.52 4.65
N ASN A 37 -15.89 -12.76 3.63
CA ASN A 37 -16.09 -13.11 2.22
C ASN A 37 -14.91 -13.91 1.63
N ARG A 38 -14.09 -14.52 2.50
CA ARG A 38 -12.80 -15.16 2.15
C ARG A 38 -11.99 -14.35 1.14
N TYR A 39 -11.88 -13.03 1.34
CA TYR A 39 -11.16 -12.12 0.45
C TYR A 39 -11.64 -12.17 -1.02
N GLY A 40 -12.95 -12.31 -1.24
CA GLY A 40 -13.56 -12.31 -2.57
C GLY A 40 -13.54 -13.66 -3.30
N PHE A 41 -12.89 -14.69 -2.73
CA PHE A 41 -12.84 -16.02 -3.36
C PHE A 41 -14.21 -16.70 -3.39
N GLU A 42 -15.10 -16.45 -2.42
CA GLU A 42 -16.45 -17.03 -2.41
C GLU A 42 -17.39 -16.40 -3.46
N SER A 43 -17.24 -15.11 -3.73
CA SER A 43 -18.02 -14.39 -4.75
C SER A 43 -17.48 -14.59 -6.18
N GLY A 44 -16.33 -15.24 -6.35
CA GLY A 44 -15.65 -15.36 -7.64
C GLY A 44 -14.88 -14.10 -8.06
N GLU A 45 -14.72 -13.14 -7.15
CA GLU A 45 -14.08 -11.84 -7.35
C GLU A 45 -12.87 -11.70 -6.40
N PRO A 46 -11.80 -12.50 -6.57
CA PRO A 46 -10.73 -12.58 -5.58
C PRO A 46 -10.01 -11.23 -5.43
N CYS A 47 -9.64 -10.90 -4.20
CA CYS A 47 -8.84 -9.73 -3.90
C CYS A 47 -7.35 -10.07 -3.90
N LEU A 48 -6.55 -9.23 -4.54
CA LEU A 48 -5.09 -9.31 -4.53
C LEU A 48 -4.51 -8.07 -3.86
N LEU A 49 -3.51 -8.28 -3.01
CA LEU A 49 -2.76 -7.23 -2.32
C LEU A 49 -1.33 -7.21 -2.84
N PHE A 50 -0.88 -6.03 -3.27
CA PHE A 50 0.49 -5.79 -3.69
C PHE A 50 1.19 -4.90 -2.68
N GLU A 51 2.44 -5.24 -2.41
CA GLU A 51 3.34 -4.49 -1.55
C GLU A 51 4.48 -3.92 -2.41
N LEU A 52 4.76 -2.63 -2.27
CA LEU A 52 5.99 -2.06 -2.83
C LEU A 52 7.14 -2.29 -1.85
N LYS A 53 8.12 -3.10 -2.28
CA LYS A 53 9.30 -3.45 -1.46
C LYS A 53 9.98 -2.20 -0.88
N LEU A 54 10.22 -2.23 0.42
CA LEU A 54 10.94 -1.19 1.13
C LEU A 54 12.41 -1.09 0.65
N GLN A 55 12.80 0.12 0.27
CA GLN A 55 14.17 0.45 -0.14
C GLN A 55 14.54 1.84 0.37
N THR A 56 15.66 1.94 1.10
CA THR A 56 16.11 3.19 1.74
C THR A 56 16.77 4.15 0.76
N THR A 57 17.33 3.63 -0.33
CA THR A 57 18.09 4.41 -1.33
C THR A 57 17.31 4.66 -2.62
N TRP A 58 16.11 4.11 -2.75
CA TRP A 58 15.31 4.22 -3.96
C TRP A 58 14.16 5.21 -3.79
N THR A 59 14.08 6.16 -4.72
CA THR A 59 12.95 7.08 -4.85
C THR A 59 12.50 7.07 -6.32
N PRO A 60 11.20 6.94 -6.62
CA PRO A 60 10.72 6.95 -8.00
C PRO A 60 10.98 8.32 -8.63
N LYS A 61 11.32 8.31 -9.92
CA LYS A 61 11.40 9.53 -10.72
C LYS A 61 10.01 9.86 -11.22
N LEU A 62 9.45 10.96 -10.73
CA LEU A 62 8.11 11.41 -11.08
C LEU A 62 8.22 12.56 -12.10
N THR A 63 7.43 12.48 -13.17
CA THR A 63 7.36 13.53 -14.19
C THR A 63 6.37 14.63 -13.84
N GLN A 64 5.56 14.42 -12.81
CA GLN A 64 4.50 15.31 -12.34
C GLN A 64 4.50 15.36 -10.81
N ASN A 65 3.89 16.41 -10.25
CA ASN A 65 3.63 16.52 -8.81
C ASN A 65 2.49 15.57 -8.43
N VAL A 66 2.83 14.31 -8.15
CA VAL A 66 1.88 13.27 -7.72
C VAL A 66 2.20 12.81 -6.30
N THR A 67 1.16 12.44 -5.57
CA THR A 67 1.23 11.90 -4.20
C THR A 67 1.25 10.37 -4.16
N THR A 68 1.03 9.74 -5.31
CA THR A 68 1.03 8.29 -5.46
C THR A 68 1.85 7.85 -6.69
N LEU A 69 2.40 6.65 -6.63
CA LEU A 69 3.02 5.96 -7.76
C LEU A 69 1.95 5.10 -8.46
N PRO A 70 1.69 5.29 -9.77
CA PRO A 70 0.67 4.53 -10.46
C PRO A 70 1.03 3.05 -10.57
N PHE A 71 0.03 2.20 -10.39
CA PHE A 71 0.10 0.76 -10.49
C PHE A 71 -0.99 0.26 -11.43
N LYS A 72 -0.63 -0.62 -12.37
CA LYS A 72 -1.57 -1.24 -13.30
C LYS A 72 -1.37 -2.75 -13.27
N CYS A 73 -2.48 -3.46 -13.23
CA CYS A 73 -2.52 -4.90 -13.43
C CYS A 73 -3.30 -5.17 -14.71
N ASP A 74 -2.60 -5.64 -15.74
CA ASP A 74 -3.19 -6.15 -16.96
C ASP A 74 -3.20 -7.67 -16.89
N ALA A 75 -4.38 -8.29 -16.83
CA ALA A 75 -4.52 -9.73 -16.88
C ALA A 75 -4.81 -10.15 -18.32
N TYR A 76 -3.89 -10.90 -18.93
CA TYR A 76 -4.13 -11.51 -20.23
C TYR A 76 -4.75 -12.90 -20.04
N ASP A 77 -5.99 -13.05 -20.48
CA ASP A 77 -6.65 -14.35 -20.54
C ASP A 77 -6.19 -15.06 -21.81
N HIS A 78 -5.29 -16.03 -21.64
CA HIS A 78 -4.76 -16.85 -22.74
C HIS A 78 -5.82 -17.75 -23.39
N LEU A 79 -6.89 -18.12 -22.67
CA LEU A 79 -7.95 -18.98 -23.19
C LEU A 79 -8.97 -18.18 -24.01
N ALA A 80 -9.34 -17.00 -23.53
CA ALA A 80 -10.24 -16.10 -24.25
C ALA A 80 -9.50 -15.15 -25.21
N MET A 81 -8.18 -15.24 -25.30
CA MET A 81 -7.29 -14.39 -26.10
C MET A 81 -7.56 -12.88 -25.96
N ARG A 82 -7.94 -12.45 -24.75
CA ARG A 82 -8.32 -11.06 -24.46
C ARG A 82 -7.69 -10.57 -23.18
N MET A 83 -7.42 -9.27 -23.11
CA MET A 83 -7.12 -8.63 -21.83
C MET A 83 -8.42 -8.52 -21.04
N ASN A 84 -8.46 -9.11 -19.85
CA ASN A 84 -9.51 -8.86 -18.90
C ASN A 84 -9.05 -7.72 -17.97
N THR A 85 -9.76 -6.59 -18.04
CA THR A 85 -9.39 -5.35 -17.35
C THR A 85 -10.43 -4.96 -16.28
N ASN A 86 -11.40 -5.83 -15.99
CA ASN A 86 -12.42 -5.52 -14.99
C ASN A 86 -11.84 -5.74 -13.59
N VAL A 87 -11.09 -4.75 -13.13
CA VAL A 87 -10.54 -4.71 -11.79
C VAL A 87 -10.87 -3.39 -11.11
N LYS A 88 -11.15 -3.45 -9.82
CA LYS A 88 -11.31 -2.26 -8.97
C LYS A 88 -10.05 -2.11 -8.12
N TYR A 89 -9.35 -0.98 -8.23
CA TYR A 89 -8.18 -0.69 -7.40
C TYR A 89 -8.55 0.04 -6.11
N PHE A 90 -7.75 -0.17 -5.06
CA PHE A 90 -7.84 0.56 -3.79
C PHE A 90 -6.45 0.70 -3.12
N PRO A 91 -5.97 1.93 -2.87
CA PRO A 91 -6.56 3.19 -3.31
C PRO A 91 -6.43 3.36 -4.83
N GLN A 92 -7.37 4.09 -5.42
CA GLN A 92 -7.32 4.48 -6.84
C GLN A 92 -6.28 5.58 -7.05
N PHE A 93 -5.66 5.58 -8.22
CA PHE A 93 -4.76 6.66 -8.65
C PHE A 93 -5.56 7.95 -8.92
N GLU A 94 -5.11 9.09 -8.40
CA GLU A 94 -5.92 10.32 -8.34
C GLU A 94 -6.33 10.83 -9.73
N THR A 95 -5.50 10.60 -10.76
CA THR A 95 -5.74 11.11 -12.11
C THR A 95 -6.43 10.09 -13.04
N ASN A 96 -6.44 8.80 -12.69
CA ASN A 96 -7.06 7.77 -13.51
C ASN A 96 -7.52 6.56 -12.68
N PRO A 97 -8.83 6.32 -12.53
CA PRO A 97 -9.36 5.21 -11.72
C PRO A 97 -9.06 3.82 -12.31
N GLN A 98 -8.55 3.74 -13.56
CA GLN A 98 -8.05 2.50 -14.18
C GLN A 98 -6.69 2.06 -13.61
N TYR A 99 -6.16 2.77 -12.61
CA TYR A 99 -4.89 2.48 -11.96
C TYR A 99 -5.07 2.50 -10.45
N GLY A 100 -4.29 1.70 -9.75
CA GLY A 100 -4.05 1.84 -8.33
C GLY A 100 -2.92 2.84 -8.04
N GLY A 101 -2.81 3.29 -6.81
CA GLY A 101 -1.76 4.23 -6.40
C GLY A 101 -1.04 3.80 -5.13
N PHE A 102 0.27 3.56 -5.19
CA PHE A 102 1.06 3.41 -3.97
C PHE A 102 1.36 4.79 -3.37
N THR A 103 0.99 5.05 -2.12
CA THR A 103 1.26 6.35 -1.49
C THR A 103 2.76 6.60 -1.34
N LEU A 104 3.22 7.77 -1.77
CA LEU A 104 4.64 8.11 -1.79
C LEU A 104 5.18 8.56 -0.44
N ASN A 105 4.31 8.88 0.52
CA ASN A 105 4.72 9.21 1.89
C ASN A 105 5.47 8.10 2.62
N LYS A 106 5.59 6.90 2.05
CA LYS A 106 6.36 5.77 2.61
C LYS A 106 7.65 5.47 1.83
N VAL A 107 7.97 6.29 0.82
CA VAL A 107 9.14 6.09 -0.07
C VAL A 107 10.04 7.33 -0.01
N PRO A 108 11.38 7.20 0.01
CA PRO A 108 12.16 5.98 0.28
C PRO A 108 11.88 5.43 1.68
N SER A 109 12.03 4.14 1.94
CA SER A 109 11.85 3.61 3.30
C SER A 109 12.84 4.24 4.29
N ARG A 110 12.42 4.57 5.51
CA ARG A 110 13.30 5.07 6.58
C ARG A 110 13.06 4.32 7.87
N ALA A 111 14.10 4.25 8.71
CA ALA A 111 13.95 3.79 10.08
C ALA A 111 13.11 4.79 10.87
N ILE A 112 12.32 4.28 11.81
CA ILE A 112 11.62 5.09 12.80
C ILE A 112 12.59 5.45 13.90
N SER A 113 12.66 6.73 14.24
CA SER A 113 13.54 7.22 15.30
C SER A 113 12.74 7.63 16.53
N ASP A 114 13.35 7.47 17.70
CA ASP A 114 12.84 8.04 18.96
C ASP A 114 13.03 9.57 19.00
N LYS A 115 12.70 10.18 20.14
CA LYS A 115 12.84 11.64 20.34
C LYS A 115 14.30 12.12 20.34
N ASP A 116 15.23 11.21 20.59
CA ASP A 116 16.68 11.47 20.62
C ASP A 116 17.33 11.21 19.25
N GLY A 117 16.54 10.80 18.24
CA GLY A 117 17.01 10.49 16.89
C GLY A 117 17.62 9.11 16.74
N ARG A 118 17.42 8.19 17.70
CA ARG A 118 17.92 6.82 17.63
C ARG A 118 16.89 5.90 17.00
N ASP A 119 17.36 4.98 16.17
CA ASP A 119 16.50 3.97 15.56
C ASP A 119 15.78 3.13 16.63
N VAL A 120 14.48 2.97 16.45
CA VAL A 120 13.64 2.16 17.33
C VAL A 120 13.71 0.70 16.91
N SER A 121 13.94 -0.18 17.87
CA SER A 121 13.83 -1.63 17.68
C SER A 121 12.61 -2.20 18.40
N ASP A 122 12.03 -3.26 17.86
CA ASP A 122 10.97 -3.99 18.54
C ASP A 122 11.50 -4.96 19.61
N GLU A 123 10.60 -5.75 20.19
CA GLU A 123 10.91 -6.72 21.24
C GLU A 123 11.84 -7.87 20.80
N ASN A 124 11.97 -8.10 19.49
CA ASN A 124 12.89 -9.08 18.93
C ASN A 124 14.25 -8.46 18.56
N GLY A 125 14.42 -7.16 18.79
CA GLY A 125 15.62 -6.41 18.42
C GLY A 125 15.67 -6.00 16.95
N GLU A 126 14.57 -6.12 16.20
CA GLU A 126 14.51 -5.69 14.80
C GLU A 126 14.25 -4.19 14.70
N THR A 127 15.06 -3.48 13.92
CA THR A 127 14.83 -2.05 13.62
C THR A 127 13.51 -1.86 12.89
N LEU A 128 12.71 -0.93 13.37
CA LEU A 128 11.43 -0.58 12.78
C LEU A 128 11.63 0.38 11.61
N TYR A 129 11.11 0.01 10.44
CA TYR A 129 11.07 0.84 9.24
C TYR A 129 9.65 1.28 8.91
N ASP A 130 9.50 2.29 8.04
CA ASP A 130 8.22 2.65 7.42
C ASP A 130 7.45 1.41 6.96
N GLN A 131 6.14 1.34 7.26
CA GLN A 131 5.28 0.32 6.68
C GLN A 131 5.25 0.46 5.15
N PRO A 132 5.26 -0.65 4.40
CA PRO A 132 5.29 -0.58 2.95
C PRO A 132 4.04 0.11 2.39
N PRO A 133 4.17 0.83 1.26
CA PRO A 133 3.03 1.22 0.46
C PRO A 133 2.30 -0.04 -0.02
N LEU A 134 0.98 -0.03 0.12
CA LEU A 134 0.11 -1.12 -0.32
C LEU A 134 -0.83 -0.63 -1.42
N VAL A 135 -1.19 -1.52 -2.33
CA VAL A 135 -2.31 -1.31 -3.24
C VAL A 135 -3.02 -2.64 -3.42
N GLY A 136 -4.34 -2.61 -3.34
CA GLY A 136 -5.17 -3.78 -3.59
C GLY A 136 -5.94 -3.65 -4.89
N LEU A 137 -6.37 -4.80 -5.39
CA LEU A 137 -7.37 -4.89 -6.44
C LEU A 137 -8.35 -6.02 -6.17
N SER A 138 -9.57 -5.90 -6.68
CA SER A 138 -10.54 -6.99 -6.79
C SER A 138 -10.94 -7.16 -8.25
N PHE A 139 -11.21 -8.38 -8.67
CA PHE A 139 -11.84 -8.63 -9.98
C PHE A 139 -13.33 -8.28 -9.93
N ILE A 140 -13.93 -7.98 -11.09
CA ILE A 140 -15.35 -7.64 -11.27
C ILE A 140 -15.88 -8.29 -12.55
#